data_AF-A0A0H5RCH7-F1
#
_entry.id   AF-A0A0H5RCH7-F1
#
_cell.length_a   1.000
_cell.length_b   1.000
_cell.length_c   1.000
_cell.angle_alpha   90.00
_cell.angle_beta   90.00
_cell.angle_gamma   90.00
#
_symmetry.space_group_name_H-M   'P 1'
#
loop_
_entity.id
_entity.type
_entity.pdbx_description
1 polymer ?
#
loop_
_entity_poly.entity_id
_entity_poly.type
_entity_poly.pdbx_seq_one_letter_code
_entity_poly.pdbx_strand_id
1 'polypeptide(L)'
;MSLTILSAIGSNPLEVLSTFPVNSQFTCPKTIAHCHLSSVSREPTLTRPSLRSNRVFRQLTRLPANKKSHHNIRAGNLKRRLLVLVVILCCLVKDGFQTPGDRPFPRPIAVLHGLGLSAESMAHIAHSIQVQNPDRVVINLTCLQGNNNFLSIDEQVEILHRNLMATDTFNTGQGLDFLGHSLGGLIGRAYMQKYNSPRIHRFISIHSPQMGVSTFQLDRMLISFIVKDPTQCDKIRSLIQSRHDLHMLMSLVLVLFEKASMTIPVFRDLRERSDFMIGLNNPSPSECSNIKQTDLVVLVKANQDDIVIPCESSHLGRFHVSRPGRTADDDILRTPGYNYLLCNGRLVFIDHDCRHGTEDLITCPHSKWAVILQYLSATELDQSRQE
;
A
#
# COMPACT_ATOMS: atom_id res chain seq x y z
N MET A 1 15.01 -3.89 -25.27
CA MET A 1 13.62 -4.08 -24.81
C MET A 1 12.85 -5.08 -25.68
N SER A 2 12.68 -4.88 -27.00
CA SER A 2 12.02 -5.89 -27.87
C SER A 2 12.72 -7.24 -27.93
N LEU A 3 14.06 -7.27 -27.92
CA LEU A 3 14.85 -8.52 -28.02
C LEU A 3 14.73 -9.46 -26.81
N THR A 4 14.57 -8.93 -25.59
CA THR A 4 14.49 -9.75 -24.36
C THR A 4 13.11 -10.36 -24.15
N ILE A 5 12.05 -9.67 -24.60
CA ILE A 5 10.70 -10.22 -24.60
C ILE A 5 10.55 -11.24 -25.74
N LEU A 6 11.12 -10.96 -26.92
CA LEU A 6 11.14 -11.91 -28.04
C LEU A 6 11.95 -13.18 -27.74
N SER A 7 13.05 -13.09 -26.97
CA SER A 7 13.83 -14.27 -26.59
C SER A 7 13.08 -15.20 -25.61
N ALA A 8 12.19 -14.65 -24.76
CA ALA A 8 11.35 -15.43 -23.85
C ALA A 8 10.18 -16.13 -24.56
N ILE A 9 9.73 -15.58 -25.70
CA ILE A 9 8.58 -16.10 -26.45
C ILE A 9 8.99 -17.20 -27.45
N GLY A 10 10.28 -17.36 -27.73
CA GLY A 10 10.80 -18.47 -28.52
C GLY A 10 10.18 -18.53 -29.92
N SER A 11 10.73 -17.73 -30.84
CA SER A 11 10.43 -17.62 -32.28
C SER A 11 9.64 -16.38 -32.69
N ASN A 12 9.92 -15.94 -33.92
CA ASN A 12 9.29 -14.80 -34.58
C ASN A 12 7.79 -15.13 -34.80
N PRO A 13 6.84 -14.36 -34.25
CA PRO A 13 5.40 -14.72 -34.31
C PRO A 13 4.83 -14.80 -35.74
N LEU A 14 5.55 -14.29 -36.74
CA LEU A 14 5.18 -14.35 -38.16
C LEU A 14 5.55 -15.68 -38.84
N GLU A 15 6.50 -16.47 -38.31
CA GLU A 15 6.90 -17.76 -38.94
C GLU A 15 5.94 -18.91 -38.59
N VAL A 16 5.32 -18.88 -37.40
CA VAL A 16 4.42 -19.94 -36.91
C VAL A 16 3.11 -20.02 -37.71
N LEU A 17 2.74 -18.94 -38.41
CA LEU A 17 1.52 -18.88 -39.23
C LEU A 17 1.67 -19.54 -40.61
N SER A 18 2.88 -19.95 -41.02
CA SER A 18 3.11 -20.48 -42.37
C SER A 18 3.19 -22.02 -42.47
N THR A 19 3.15 -22.77 -41.36
CA THR A 19 3.55 -24.20 -41.38
C THR A 19 2.49 -25.23 -40.98
N PHE A 20 1.19 -24.91 -40.94
CA PHE A 20 0.18 -25.93 -40.61
C PHE A 20 -0.73 -26.28 -41.80
N PRO A 21 -0.78 -27.56 -42.23
CA PRO A 21 -1.72 -28.03 -43.23
C PRO A 21 -3.11 -28.19 -42.61
N VAL A 22 -4.11 -27.65 -43.32
CA VAL A 22 -5.53 -27.77 -43.03
C VAL A 22 -5.98 -29.20 -43.36
N ASN A 23 -6.09 -30.07 -42.36
CA ASN A 23 -7.05 -31.18 -42.33
C ASN A 23 -6.95 -32.00 -41.04
N SER A 24 -7.97 -31.95 -40.20
CA SER A 24 -8.63 -33.15 -39.66
C SER A 24 -9.76 -32.76 -38.70
N GLN A 25 -10.90 -33.40 -38.91
CA GLN A 25 -12.07 -33.39 -38.05
C GLN A 25 -11.72 -34.02 -36.70
N PHE A 26 -12.07 -33.37 -35.59
CA PHE A 26 -12.09 -34.02 -34.28
C PHE A 26 -13.43 -33.80 -33.58
N THR A 27 -14.08 -34.93 -33.31
CA THR A 27 -15.33 -35.10 -32.58
C THR A 27 -15.13 -34.93 -31.07
N CYS A 28 -16.04 -34.19 -30.45
CA CYS A 28 -16.16 -33.97 -29.00
C CYS A 28 -16.71 -35.20 -28.27
N PRO A 29 -16.20 -35.58 -27.09
CA PRO A 29 -16.93 -36.43 -26.17
C PRO A 29 -17.51 -35.64 -25.00
N LYS A 30 -18.84 -35.76 -24.87
CA LYS A 30 -19.62 -35.50 -23.65
C LYS A 30 -19.18 -36.46 -22.56
N THR A 31 -18.98 -35.99 -21.32
CA THR A 31 -19.28 -36.83 -20.15
C THR A 31 -19.69 -35.98 -18.94
N ILE A 32 -20.82 -36.40 -18.38
CA ILE A 32 -21.52 -35.96 -17.17
C ILE A 32 -20.90 -36.67 -15.97
N ALA A 33 -20.76 -35.99 -14.83
CA ALA A 33 -20.73 -36.67 -13.53
C ALA A 33 -21.36 -35.82 -12.43
N HIS A 34 -22.47 -36.34 -11.91
CA HIS A 34 -23.15 -35.96 -10.67
C HIS A 34 -22.24 -36.17 -9.45
N CYS A 35 -22.30 -35.26 -8.47
CA CYS A 35 -21.91 -35.58 -7.10
C CYS A 35 -22.98 -35.11 -6.11
N HIS A 36 -23.37 -36.07 -5.27
CA HIS A 36 -24.43 -36.06 -4.27
C HIS A 36 -24.10 -35.20 -3.05
N LEU A 37 -25.14 -34.53 -2.54
CA LEU A 37 -25.24 -33.93 -1.20
C LEU A 37 -25.16 -35.01 -0.11
N SER A 38 -24.50 -34.67 1.00
CA SER A 38 -24.76 -35.26 2.32
C SER A 38 -24.43 -34.25 3.42
N SER A 39 -25.49 -33.81 4.08
CA SER A 39 -25.55 -32.95 5.26
C SER A 39 -25.18 -33.70 6.53
N VAL A 40 -24.36 -33.11 7.41
CA VAL A 40 -24.39 -33.41 8.86
C VAL A 40 -24.15 -32.13 9.66
N SER A 41 -25.22 -31.69 10.33
CA SER A 41 -25.28 -30.65 11.34
C SER A 41 -24.84 -31.17 12.71
N ARG A 42 -24.03 -30.41 13.46
CA ARG A 42 -23.97 -30.49 14.94
C ARG A 42 -23.72 -29.11 15.54
N GLU A 43 -24.71 -28.61 16.27
CA GLU A 43 -24.62 -27.50 17.23
C GLU A 43 -23.83 -27.92 18.49
N PRO A 44 -23.28 -26.97 19.25
CA PRO A 44 -23.07 -27.13 20.67
C PRO A 44 -23.96 -26.19 21.51
N THR A 45 -24.49 -26.81 22.55
CA THR A 45 -25.42 -26.32 23.56
C THR A 45 -24.81 -25.30 24.53
N LEU A 46 -25.63 -24.29 24.84
CA LEU A 46 -25.48 -23.32 25.93
C LEU A 46 -25.69 -23.97 27.30
N THR A 47 -24.78 -23.73 28.25
CA THR A 47 -25.07 -23.79 29.69
C THR A 47 -24.30 -22.71 30.47
N ARG A 48 -25.05 -21.74 31.02
CA ARG A 48 -24.75 -20.98 32.26
C ARG A 48 -25.57 -21.63 33.37
N PRO A 49 -25.12 -21.70 34.63
CA PRO A 49 -25.22 -20.57 35.59
C PRO A 49 -24.05 -20.60 36.61
N SER A 50 -23.89 -19.83 37.70
CA SER A 50 -24.77 -19.03 38.55
C SER A 50 -23.91 -18.08 39.41
N LEU A 51 -24.52 -16.97 39.83
CA LEU A 51 -24.03 -16.05 40.87
C LEU A 51 -24.16 -16.69 42.26
N ARG A 52 -23.13 -16.54 43.11
CA ARG A 52 -23.30 -16.56 44.57
C ARG A 52 -22.36 -15.59 45.29
N SER A 53 -23.02 -14.62 45.92
CA SER A 53 -22.66 -13.88 47.13
C SER A 53 -21.75 -14.62 48.11
N ASN A 54 -20.77 -13.92 48.70
CA ASN A 54 -20.77 -13.73 50.16
C ASN A 54 -19.87 -12.57 50.63
N ARG A 55 -20.48 -11.76 51.51
CA ARG A 55 -19.86 -10.82 52.45
C ARG A 55 -18.76 -11.51 53.27
N VAL A 56 -17.83 -10.73 53.84
CA VAL A 56 -17.69 -10.53 55.31
C VAL A 56 -16.30 -9.96 55.72
N PHE A 57 -16.36 -9.07 56.72
CA PHE A 57 -15.40 -8.63 57.73
C PHE A 57 -14.46 -7.41 57.55
N ARG A 58 -14.78 -6.41 58.39
CA ARG A 58 -14.01 -5.27 58.90
C ARG A 58 -12.67 -5.69 59.51
N GLN A 59 -11.67 -4.82 59.41
CA GLN A 59 -10.81 -4.49 60.55
C GLN A 59 -10.25 -3.06 60.45
N LEU A 60 -10.68 -2.23 61.40
CA LEU A 60 -10.14 -0.91 61.74
C LEU A 60 -8.93 -1.11 62.65
N THR A 61 -7.78 -0.54 62.32
CA THR A 61 -6.67 -0.37 63.27
C THR A 61 -6.46 1.11 63.56
N ARG A 62 -6.61 1.43 64.85
CA ARG A 62 -6.37 2.74 65.47
C ARG A 62 -4.86 2.98 65.55
N LEU A 63 -4.41 4.18 65.20
CA LEU A 63 -3.06 4.67 65.50
C LEU A 63 -3.10 5.57 66.76
N PRO A 64 -2.11 5.47 67.66
CA PRO A 64 -2.06 6.28 68.87
C PRO A 64 -1.44 7.67 68.61
N ALA A 65 -2.02 8.67 69.28
CA ALA A 65 -1.52 10.04 69.34
C ALA A 65 -0.25 10.11 70.19
N ASN A 66 0.83 10.69 69.63
CA ASN A 66 2.07 10.97 70.34
C ASN A 66 2.25 12.49 70.48
N LYS A 67 2.11 13.00 71.70
CA LYS A 67 2.42 14.37 72.11
C LYS A 67 3.91 14.49 72.40
N LYS A 68 4.69 15.25 71.62
CA LYS A 68 5.92 15.91 72.12
C LYS A 68 6.24 17.23 71.40
N SER A 69 6.48 18.24 72.25
CA SER A 69 7.47 19.31 72.12
C SER A 69 7.27 20.41 71.06
N HIS A 70 6.65 21.50 71.51
CA HIS A 70 6.75 22.83 70.92
C HIS A 70 8.02 23.53 71.42
N HIS A 71 9.13 23.49 70.67
CA HIS A 71 10.19 24.51 70.70
C HIS A 71 11.13 24.28 69.51
N ASN A 72 10.82 24.91 68.36
CA ASN A 72 11.76 25.32 67.27
C ASN A 72 11.03 25.67 65.95
N ILE A 73 9.97 26.49 66.00
CA ILE A 73 9.13 26.77 64.81
C ILE A 73 9.72 27.87 63.88
N ARG A 74 10.74 28.64 64.29
CA ARG A 74 11.23 29.76 63.45
C ARG A 74 12.31 29.41 62.42
N ALA A 75 13.08 28.32 62.57
CA ALA A 75 14.17 27.98 61.64
C ALA A 75 13.77 27.01 60.49
N GLY A 76 12.71 26.22 60.66
CA GLY A 76 12.26 25.24 59.65
C GLY A 76 11.59 25.86 58.42
N ASN A 77 10.94 27.01 58.59
CA ASN A 77 10.20 27.67 57.51
C ASN A 77 11.12 28.29 56.45
N LEU A 78 12.34 28.70 56.80
CA LEU A 78 13.28 29.27 55.82
C LEU A 78 13.87 28.18 54.91
N LYS A 79 14.26 27.02 55.46
CA LYS A 79 14.76 25.89 54.67
C LYS A 79 13.68 25.34 53.73
N ARG A 80 12.42 25.28 54.18
CA ARG A 80 11.30 24.81 53.36
C ARG A 80 10.96 25.80 52.24
N ARG A 81 11.01 27.10 52.52
CA ARG A 81 10.83 28.16 51.50
C ARG A 81 11.96 28.17 50.49
N LEU A 82 13.21 28.01 50.93
CA LEU A 82 14.37 27.94 50.03
C LEU A 82 14.30 26.70 49.13
N LEU A 83 13.89 25.55 49.67
CA LEU A 83 13.72 24.33 48.89
C LEU A 83 12.62 24.48 47.83
N VAL A 84 11.48 25.08 48.18
CA VAL A 84 10.40 25.36 47.21
C VAL A 84 10.87 26.34 46.14
N LEU A 85 11.65 27.35 46.51
CA LEU A 85 12.18 28.34 45.56
C LEU A 85 13.23 27.72 44.63
N VAL A 86 14.07 26.79 45.11
CA VAL A 86 15.01 26.02 44.28
C VAL A 86 14.27 25.06 43.35
N VAL A 87 13.20 24.40 43.82
CA VAL A 87 12.39 23.53 42.94
C VAL A 87 11.67 24.36 41.87
N ILE A 88 11.09 25.50 42.23
CA ILE A 88 10.48 26.42 41.26
C ILE A 88 11.53 26.94 40.29
N LEU A 89 12.71 27.36 40.75
CA LEU A 89 13.79 27.82 39.89
C LEU A 89 14.30 26.71 38.97
N CYS A 90 14.44 25.48 39.46
CA CYS A 90 14.79 24.31 38.65
C CYS A 90 13.69 23.93 37.64
N CYS A 91 12.40 24.13 37.97
CA CYS A 91 11.31 23.96 37.02
C CYS A 91 11.30 25.07 35.97
N LEU A 92 11.56 26.33 36.36
CA LEU A 92 11.63 27.46 35.43
C LEU A 92 12.86 27.42 34.52
N VAL A 93 13.96 26.80 34.97
CA VAL A 93 15.17 26.59 34.13
C VAL A 93 15.00 25.42 33.16
N LYS A 94 14.06 24.49 33.39
CA LYS A 94 13.76 23.42 32.43
C LYS A 94 13.02 23.90 31.18
N ASP A 95 12.34 25.04 31.26
CA ASP A 95 11.54 25.58 30.15
C ASP A 95 12.30 26.58 29.26
N GLY A 96 13.62 26.76 29.44
CA GLY A 96 14.34 27.82 28.76
C GLY A 96 15.77 27.49 28.39
N PHE A 97 15.97 26.68 27.34
CA PHE A 97 16.98 26.88 26.27
C PHE A 97 16.87 25.73 25.24
N GLN A 98 15.98 25.86 24.26
CA GLN A 98 16.15 25.10 23.01
C GLN A 98 17.32 25.75 22.28
N THR A 99 18.41 25.02 22.09
CA THR A 99 19.51 25.52 21.27
C THR A 99 18.99 25.75 19.84
N PRO A 100 19.41 26.80 19.12
CA PRO A 100 18.99 27.05 17.74
C PRO A 100 19.38 25.95 16.72
N GLY A 101 19.93 24.80 17.15
CA GLY A 101 20.37 23.68 16.32
C GLY A 101 19.55 22.39 16.45
N ASP A 102 18.57 22.30 17.36
CA ASP A 102 17.87 21.04 17.67
C ASP A 102 16.51 20.87 16.96
N ARG A 103 16.24 21.59 15.87
CA ARG A 103 15.05 21.25 15.07
C ARG A 103 15.32 19.92 14.39
N PRO A 104 14.54 18.84 14.67
CA PRO A 104 14.69 17.60 13.93
C PRO A 104 14.57 17.93 12.45
N PHE A 105 15.56 17.51 11.65
CA PHE A 105 15.50 17.64 10.20
C PHE A 105 14.14 17.13 9.72
N PRO A 106 13.43 17.85 8.85
CA PRO A 106 12.10 17.41 8.46
C PRO A 106 12.24 16.14 7.61
N ARG A 107 11.35 15.17 7.87
CA ARG A 107 11.42 13.83 7.25
C ARG A 107 11.52 13.96 5.73
N PRO A 108 12.42 13.23 5.05
CA PRO A 108 12.45 13.23 3.59
C PRO A 108 11.20 12.57 2.99
N ILE A 109 10.98 12.80 1.70
CA ILE A 109 9.89 12.20 0.91
C ILE A 109 10.51 11.32 -0.18
N ALA A 110 10.22 10.03 -0.16
CA ALA A 110 10.55 9.12 -1.26
C ALA A 110 9.40 9.08 -2.26
N VAL A 111 9.73 9.17 -3.55
CA VAL A 111 8.76 9.07 -4.65
C VAL A 111 9.13 7.89 -5.52
N LEU A 112 8.19 6.96 -5.73
CA LEU A 112 8.38 5.76 -6.54
C LEU A 112 7.43 5.73 -7.74
N HIS A 113 8.01 5.51 -8.91
CA HIS A 113 7.32 5.46 -10.20
C HIS A 113 6.57 4.14 -10.42
N GLY A 114 5.68 4.13 -11.43
CA GLY A 114 4.93 2.95 -11.86
C GLY A 114 5.69 2.00 -12.80
N LEU A 115 4.97 0.98 -13.28
CA LEU A 115 5.45 0.02 -14.27
C LEU A 115 5.75 0.73 -15.61
N GLY A 116 6.85 0.39 -16.27
CA GLY A 116 7.32 0.98 -17.52
C GLY A 116 7.98 2.36 -17.39
N LEU A 117 8.00 2.96 -16.20
CA LEU A 117 8.45 4.34 -15.99
C LEU A 117 9.83 4.42 -15.31
N SER A 118 10.30 5.65 -15.08
CA SER A 118 11.55 5.95 -14.38
C SER A 118 11.37 7.10 -13.38
N ALA A 119 12.42 7.34 -12.58
CA ALA A 119 12.51 8.53 -11.73
C ALA A 119 12.36 9.85 -12.51
N GLU A 120 12.85 9.89 -13.74
CA GLU A 120 12.74 11.07 -14.63
C GLU A 120 11.29 11.32 -15.05
N SER A 121 10.53 10.27 -15.34
CA SER A 121 9.10 10.39 -15.66
C SER A 121 8.28 10.98 -14.50
N MET A 122 8.78 10.89 -13.27
CA MET A 122 8.17 11.45 -12.05
C MET A 122 8.72 12.83 -11.68
N ALA A 123 9.60 13.44 -12.48
CA ALA A 123 10.28 14.69 -12.10
C ALA A 123 9.30 15.85 -11.83
N HIS A 124 8.25 15.99 -12.63
CA HIS A 124 7.24 17.03 -12.45
C HIS A 124 6.42 16.83 -11.16
N ILE A 125 6.09 15.58 -10.81
CA ILE A 125 5.42 15.24 -9.55
C ILE A 125 6.32 15.61 -8.37
N ALA A 126 7.59 15.19 -8.40
CA ALA A 126 8.57 15.46 -7.36
C ALA A 126 8.80 16.96 -7.15
N HIS A 127 8.93 17.70 -8.25
CA HIS A 127 9.06 19.15 -8.24
C HIS A 127 7.83 19.80 -7.59
N SER A 128 6.63 19.38 -7.96
CA SER A 128 5.40 19.89 -7.35
C SER A 128 5.33 19.63 -5.84
N ILE A 129 5.80 18.47 -5.38
CA ILE A 129 5.88 18.15 -3.94
C ILE A 129 6.90 19.06 -3.26
N GLN A 130 8.09 19.22 -3.87
CA GLN A 130 9.19 20.03 -3.34
C GLN A 130 8.80 21.51 -3.19
N VAL A 131 8.03 22.06 -4.14
CA VAL A 131 7.52 23.44 -4.09
C VAL A 131 6.59 23.66 -2.89
N GLN A 132 5.75 22.69 -2.54
CA GLN A 132 4.87 22.77 -1.37
C GLN A 132 5.58 22.42 -0.05
N ASN A 133 6.77 21.83 -0.13
CA ASN A 133 7.53 21.33 1.01
C ASN A 133 8.99 21.83 0.93
N PRO A 134 9.25 23.15 0.92
CA PRO A 134 10.57 23.71 0.64
C PRO A 134 11.66 23.27 1.61
N ASP A 135 11.29 22.95 2.84
CA ASP A 135 12.24 22.53 3.89
C ASP A 135 12.56 21.03 3.85
N ARG A 136 11.83 20.24 3.05
CA ARG A 136 11.96 18.77 2.99
C ARG A 136 12.77 18.34 1.79
N VAL A 137 13.53 17.26 1.92
CA VAL A 137 14.22 16.64 0.78
C VAL A 137 13.26 15.68 0.07
N VAL A 138 12.98 15.91 -1.21
CA VAL A 138 12.20 15.01 -2.07
C VAL A 138 13.12 14.23 -3.00
N ILE A 139 13.04 12.90 -2.97
CA ILE A 139 13.91 12.02 -3.76
C ILE A 139 13.07 11.10 -4.64
N ASN A 140 13.27 11.22 -5.97
CA ASN A 140 12.76 10.23 -6.92
C ASN A 140 13.66 9.00 -6.93
N LEU A 141 13.11 7.86 -6.55
CA LEU A 141 13.84 6.62 -6.45
C LEU A 141 14.13 6.04 -7.84
N THR A 142 15.39 5.69 -8.09
CA THR A 142 15.88 5.12 -9.35
C THR A 142 16.08 3.60 -9.28
N CYS A 143 15.94 2.99 -8.09
CA CYS A 143 16.32 1.61 -7.84
C CYS A 143 15.47 0.57 -8.59
N LEU A 144 14.29 0.94 -9.07
CA LEU A 144 13.33 0.05 -9.74
C LEU A 144 13.05 0.42 -11.21
N GLN A 145 13.91 1.22 -11.83
CA GLN A 145 13.82 1.54 -13.25
C GLN A 145 14.52 0.49 -14.13
N GLY A 146 14.25 0.50 -15.44
CA GLY A 146 14.85 -0.44 -16.38
C GLY A 146 14.42 -1.88 -16.13
N ASN A 147 15.37 -2.83 -16.14
CA ASN A 147 15.05 -4.25 -15.99
C ASN A 147 14.44 -4.60 -14.63
N ASN A 148 14.79 -3.85 -13.57
CA ASN A 148 14.28 -4.10 -12.21
C ASN A 148 12.76 -3.93 -12.13
N ASN A 149 12.17 -3.16 -13.04
CA ASN A 149 10.75 -2.87 -13.09
C ASN A 149 9.88 -4.10 -13.44
N PHE A 150 10.49 -5.14 -14.01
CA PHE A 150 9.82 -6.38 -14.43
C PHE A 150 10.13 -7.59 -13.55
N LEU A 151 10.93 -7.42 -12.50
CA LEU A 151 11.18 -8.45 -11.48
C LEU A 151 9.91 -8.77 -10.70
N SER A 152 9.91 -9.87 -9.94
CA SER A 152 8.79 -10.14 -9.04
C SER A 152 8.60 -8.99 -8.07
N ILE A 153 7.37 -8.74 -7.63
CA ILE A 153 7.11 -7.60 -6.73
C ILE A 153 7.87 -7.80 -5.42
N ASP A 154 8.01 -9.04 -4.94
CA ASP A 154 8.86 -9.36 -3.79
C ASP A 154 10.32 -8.95 -4.00
N GLU A 155 10.94 -9.29 -5.14
CA GLU A 155 12.31 -8.85 -5.44
C GLU A 155 12.43 -7.33 -5.53
N GLN A 156 11.42 -6.65 -6.08
CA GLN A 156 11.38 -5.19 -6.12
C GLN A 156 11.30 -4.58 -4.71
N VAL A 157 10.55 -5.20 -3.79
CA VAL A 157 10.50 -4.79 -2.37
C VAL A 157 11.86 -4.99 -1.68
N GLU A 158 12.59 -6.07 -1.98
CA GLU A 158 13.95 -6.28 -1.46
C GLU A 158 14.94 -5.22 -1.96
N ILE A 159 14.84 -4.86 -3.24
CA ILE A 159 15.66 -3.80 -3.83
C ILE A 159 15.32 -2.45 -3.19
N LEU A 160 14.03 -2.14 -3.01
CA LEU A 160 13.59 -0.93 -2.34
C LEU A 160 14.12 -0.86 -0.91
N HIS A 161 13.96 -1.94 -0.13
CA HIS A 161 14.44 -1.98 1.25
C HIS A 161 15.95 -1.71 1.34
N ARG A 162 16.76 -2.40 0.54
CA ARG A 162 18.21 -2.17 0.49
C ARG A 162 18.56 -0.74 0.09
N ASN A 163 17.84 -0.17 -0.89
CA ASN A 163 18.07 1.19 -1.34
C ASN A 163 17.73 2.23 -0.25
N LEU A 164 16.61 2.05 0.46
CA LEU A 164 16.24 2.93 1.58
C LEU A 164 17.23 2.84 2.75
N MET A 165 17.70 1.63 3.08
CA MET A 165 18.71 1.43 4.13
C MET A 165 20.08 2.03 3.77
N ALA A 166 20.46 1.98 2.48
CA ALA A 166 21.75 2.49 2.00
C ALA A 166 21.76 4.00 1.72
N THR A 167 20.60 4.65 1.76
CA THR A 167 20.49 6.10 1.53
C THR A 167 20.49 6.82 2.87
N ASP A 168 21.59 7.50 3.20
CA ASP A 168 21.77 8.18 4.49
C ASP A 168 20.62 9.12 4.85
N THR A 169 20.03 9.80 3.86
CA THR A 169 18.88 10.69 4.05
C THR A 169 17.66 9.98 4.65
N PHE A 170 17.43 8.71 4.29
CA PHE A 170 16.30 7.92 4.79
C PHE A 170 16.62 7.15 6.07
N ASN A 171 17.89 6.85 6.31
CA ASN A 171 18.33 6.01 7.42
C ASN A 171 18.73 6.82 8.67
N THR A 172 17.88 7.78 9.06
CA THR A 172 18.16 8.75 10.13
C THR A 172 17.45 8.43 11.46
N GLY A 173 16.82 7.26 11.58
CA GLY A 173 15.93 6.90 12.69
C GLY A 173 14.58 7.63 12.70
N GLN A 174 14.46 8.74 11.96
CA GLN A 174 13.22 9.50 11.79
C GLN A 174 12.31 8.97 10.68
N GLY A 175 12.80 8.01 9.89
CA GLY A 175 12.06 7.43 8.78
C GLY A 175 11.81 8.42 7.65
N LEU A 176 10.72 8.21 6.91
CA LEU A 176 10.38 8.96 5.70
C LEU A 176 8.87 9.05 5.51
N ASP A 177 8.44 9.96 4.64
CA ASP A 177 7.15 9.85 3.96
C ASP A 177 7.37 9.22 2.58
N PHE A 178 6.36 8.52 2.07
CA PHE A 178 6.45 7.75 0.84
C PHE A 178 5.25 8.03 -0.07
N LEU A 179 5.51 8.34 -1.33
CA LEU A 179 4.51 8.46 -2.38
C LEU A 179 4.82 7.48 -3.50
N GLY A 180 3.86 6.63 -3.84
CA GLY A 180 3.98 5.68 -4.94
C GLY A 180 2.86 5.84 -5.95
N HIS A 181 3.22 5.90 -7.24
CA HIS A 181 2.26 5.90 -8.35
C HIS A 181 2.14 4.50 -8.95
N SER A 182 0.91 4.07 -9.27
CA SER A 182 0.63 2.80 -9.94
C SER A 182 1.32 1.63 -9.20
N LEU A 183 2.13 0.82 -9.89
CA LEU A 183 2.93 -0.25 -9.28
C LEU A 183 3.79 0.22 -8.09
N GLY A 184 4.33 1.44 -8.12
CA GLY A 184 5.15 2.00 -7.04
C GLY A 184 4.41 2.11 -5.70
N GLY A 185 3.10 2.38 -5.72
CA GLY A 185 2.30 2.38 -4.49
C GLY A 185 2.00 0.96 -3.97
N LEU A 186 1.85 -0.03 -4.86
CA LEU A 186 1.72 -1.43 -4.43
C LEU A 186 3.02 -1.93 -3.77
N ILE A 187 4.17 -1.61 -4.37
CA ILE A 187 5.49 -1.92 -3.81
C ILE A 187 5.71 -1.21 -2.47
N GLY A 188 5.32 0.07 -2.37
CA GLY A 188 5.39 0.82 -1.11
C GLY A 188 4.55 0.18 0.01
N ARG A 189 3.33 -0.29 -0.31
CA ARG A 189 2.49 -1.05 0.63
C ARG A 189 3.15 -2.35 1.07
N ALA A 190 3.72 -3.10 0.13
CA ALA A 190 4.40 -4.36 0.44
C ALA A 190 5.65 -4.14 1.31
N TYR A 191 6.44 -3.09 1.04
CA TYR A 191 7.54 -2.68 1.91
C TYR A 191 7.07 -2.27 3.31
N MET A 192 5.99 -1.47 3.39
CA MET A 192 5.38 -1.05 4.65
C MET A 192 4.91 -2.26 5.48
N GLN A 193 4.43 -3.32 4.84
CA GLN A 193 4.03 -4.54 5.52
C GLN A 193 5.24 -5.37 5.97
N LYS A 194 6.15 -5.66 5.04
CA LYS A 194 7.24 -6.63 5.22
C LYS A 194 8.37 -6.11 6.09
N TYR A 195 8.77 -4.85 5.93
CA TYR A 195 9.96 -4.28 6.55
C TYR A 195 9.68 -3.11 7.48
N ASN A 196 9.05 -2.05 6.95
CA ASN A 196 8.86 -0.75 7.60
C ASN A 196 10.06 -0.21 8.40
N SER A 197 11.28 -0.47 7.90
CA SER A 197 12.53 0.04 8.47
C SER A 197 13.51 0.36 7.32
N PRO A 198 13.79 1.65 7.03
CA PRO A 198 13.30 2.84 7.72
C PRO A 198 11.76 2.99 7.68
N ARG A 199 11.18 3.52 8.75
CA ARG A 199 9.72 3.62 8.94
C ARG A 199 9.08 4.61 7.95
N ILE A 200 7.99 4.19 7.32
CA ILE A 200 7.11 5.10 6.60
C ILE A 200 6.12 5.72 7.59
N HIS A 201 6.12 7.05 7.68
CA HIS A 201 5.19 7.81 8.50
C HIS A 201 3.92 8.11 7.74
N ARG A 202 4.02 8.74 6.57
CA ARG A 202 2.89 8.97 5.67
C ARG A 202 3.08 8.17 4.40
N PHE A 203 2.14 7.32 4.08
CA PHE A 203 2.10 6.52 2.86
C PHE A 203 0.99 7.02 1.95
N ILE A 204 1.34 7.52 0.77
CA ILE A 204 0.40 7.98 -0.24
C ILE A 204 0.50 7.07 -1.46
N SER A 205 -0.59 6.37 -1.75
CA SER A 205 -0.72 5.50 -2.91
C SER A 205 -1.62 6.15 -3.93
N ILE A 206 -1.09 6.35 -5.14
CA ILE A 206 -1.81 7.02 -6.22
C ILE A 206 -2.08 6.03 -7.35
N HIS A 207 -3.36 5.75 -7.58
CA HIS A 207 -3.88 4.91 -8.66
C HIS A 207 -3.20 3.52 -8.68
N SER A 208 -2.93 2.97 -7.52
CA SER A 208 -2.19 1.71 -7.40
C SER A 208 -3.13 0.52 -7.36
N PRO A 209 -2.82 -0.61 -8.01
CA PRO A 209 -3.65 -1.80 -7.96
C PRO A 209 -3.49 -2.54 -6.63
N GLN A 210 -4.01 -1.99 -5.51
CA GLN A 210 -3.76 -2.53 -4.18
C GLN A 210 -4.35 -3.92 -3.97
N MET A 211 -5.38 -4.32 -4.73
CA MET A 211 -5.92 -5.68 -4.76
C MET A 211 -5.57 -6.45 -6.04
N GLY A 212 -4.58 -5.96 -6.79
CA GLY A 212 -4.22 -6.49 -8.09
C GLY A 212 -5.18 -6.02 -9.19
N VAL A 213 -5.05 -6.61 -10.37
CA VAL A 213 -5.87 -6.31 -11.56
C VAL A 213 -6.43 -7.59 -12.16
N SER A 214 -7.49 -7.46 -12.98
CA SER A 214 -7.99 -8.60 -13.76
C SER A 214 -6.95 -9.14 -14.73
N THR A 215 -7.02 -10.45 -14.99
CA THR A 215 -6.27 -11.12 -16.06
C THR A 215 -6.44 -10.41 -17.40
N PHE A 216 -7.67 -10.06 -17.78
CA PHE A 216 -7.95 -9.37 -19.05
C PHE A 216 -7.22 -8.02 -19.17
N GLN A 217 -7.13 -7.29 -18.05
CA GLN A 217 -6.45 -6.01 -18.04
C GLN A 217 -4.92 -6.16 -18.09
N LEU A 218 -4.37 -7.19 -17.46
CA LEU A 218 -2.94 -7.52 -17.59
C LEU A 218 -2.55 -7.85 -19.02
N ASP A 219 -3.40 -8.60 -19.73
CA ASP A 219 -3.18 -8.91 -21.14
C ASP A 219 -3.13 -7.63 -21.97
N ARG A 220 -4.03 -6.66 -21.71
CA ARG A 220 -4.00 -5.33 -22.35
C ARG A 220 -2.73 -4.54 -22.05
N MET A 221 -2.28 -4.52 -20.78
CA MET A 221 -1.03 -3.85 -20.42
C MET A 221 0.15 -4.48 -21.16
N LEU A 222 0.24 -5.81 -21.17
CA LEU A 222 1.31 -6.54 -21.86
C LEU A 222 1.32 -6.25 -23.36
N ILE A 223 0.15 -6.23 -24.01
CA ILE A 223 0.02 -5.84 -25.41
C ILE A 223 0.64 -4.45 -25.63
N SER A 224 0.32 -3.47 -24.78
CA SER A 224 0.86 -2.11 -24.93
C SER A 224 2.39 -2.03 -24.77
N PHE A 225 2.98 -2.91 -23.95
CA PHE A 225 4.45 -2.99 -23.81
C PHE A 225 5.14 -3.65 -25.00
N ILE A 226 4.48 -4.64 -25.60
CA ILE A 226 5.02 -5.40 -26.74
C ILE A 226 4.83 -4.63 -28.04
N VAL A 227 3.65 -4.05 -28.25
CA VAL A 227 3.25 -3.33 -29.46
C VAL A 227 3.45 -1.83 -29.22
N LYS A 228 4.67 -1.36 -29.49
CA LYS A 228 5.04 0.06 -29.35
C LYS A 228 4.40 0.99 -30.40
N ASP A 229 3.77 0.45 -31.44
CA ASP A 229 3.25 1.20 -32.58
C ASP A 229 1.70 1.09 -32.66
N PRO A 230 0.96 2.20 -32.45
CA PRO A 230 -0.51 2.24 -32.55
C PRO A 230 -1.03 1.75 -33.91
N THR A 231 -0.26 1.96 -35.00
CA THR A 231 -0.68 1.57 -36.35
C THR A 231 -0.63 0.05 -36.57
N GLN A 232 0.20 -0.66 -35.79
CA GLN A 232 0.20 -2.12 -35.77
C GLN A 232 -0.97 -2.67 -34.95
N CYS A 233 -1.37 -1.97 -33.87
CA CYS A 233 -2.60 -2.29 -33.14
C CYS A 233 -3.82 -2.17 -34.03
N ASP A 234 -3.92 -1.13 -34.88
CA ASP A 234 -5.05 -0.98 -35.81
C ASP A 234 -5.06 -2.01 -36.94
N LYS A 235 -3.88 -2.44 -37.42
CA LYS A 235 -3.78 -3.58 -38.34
C LYS A 235 -4.21 -4.88 -37.69
N ILE A 236 -3.73 -5.18 -36.49
CA ILE A 236 -4.16 -6.35 -35.70
C ILE A 236 -5.67 -6.27 -35.44
N ARG A 237 -6.21 -5.09 -35.10
CA ARG A 237 -7.63 -4.85 -34.89
C ARG A 237 -8.47 -5.04 -36.16
N SER A 238 -7.96 -4.61 -37.32
CA SER A 238 -8.62 -4.80 -38.62
C SER A 238 -8.61 -6.26 -39.08
N LEU A 239 -7.52 -6.98 -38.81
CA LEU A 239 -7.39 -8.42 -39.04
C LEU A 239 -8.30 -9.22 -38.11
N ILE A 240 -8.44 -8.79 -36.86
CA ILE A 240 -9.40 -9.32 -35.87
C ILE A 240 -10.84 -9.09 -36.35
N GLN A 241 -11.16 -8.01 -37.08
CA GLN A 241 -12.54 -7.74 -37.51
C GLN A 241 -12.97 -8.52 -38.76
N SER A 242 -12.04 -9.10 -39.53
CA SER A 242 -12.35 -9.86 -40.74
C SER A 242 -12.17 -11.37 -40.53
N ARG A 243 -13.29 -12.10 -40.49
CA ARG A 243 -13.49 -13.56 -40.74
C ARG A 243 -13.74 -14.49 -39.54
N HIS A 244 -14.53 -15.53 -39.82
CA HIS A 244 -15.07 -16.57 -38.95
C HIS A 244 -14.06 -17.46 -38.18
N ASP A 245 -12.74 -17.33 -38.41
CA ASP A 245 -11.67 -18.01 -37.64
C ASP A 245 -11.21 -17.22 -36.40
N LEU A 246 -11.87 -16.10 -36.14
CA LEU A 246 -11.67 -15.18 -35.02
C LEU A 246 -11.58 -15.87 -33.66
N HIS A 247 -12.37 -16.91 -33.42
CA HIS A 247 -12.37 -17.59 -32.12
C HIS A 247 -11.07 -18.34 -31.87
N MET A 248 -10.54 -19.08 -32.86
CA MET A 248 -9.29 -19.83 -32.75
C MET A 248 -8.08 -18.90 -32.62
N LEU A 249 -8.02 -17.85 -33.44
CA LEU A 249 -6.96 -16.84 -33.37
C LEU A 249 -7.01 -16.08 -32.04
N MET A 250 -8.20 -15.66 -31.61
CA MET A 250 -8.39 -14.98 -30.32
C MET A 250 -8.04 -15.91 -29.15
N SER A 251 -8.44 -17.18 -29.20
CA SER A 251 -8.04 -18.18 -28.20
C SER A 251 -6.52 -18.37 -28.16
N LEU A 252 -5.85 -18.47 -29.32
CA LEU A 252 -4.39 -18.60 -29.38
C LEU A 252 -3.67 -17.37 -28.84
N VAL A 253 -4.14 -16.18 -29.23
CA VAL A 253 -3.61 -14.90 -28.76
C VAL A 253 -3.79 -14.77 -27.25
N LEU A 254 -4.97 -15.07 -26.72
CA LEU A 254 -5.24 -15.09 -25.29
C LEU A 254 -4.35 -16.11 -24.55
N VAL A 255 -4.15 -17.32 -25.10
CA VAL A 255 -3.27 -18.33 -24.50
C VAL A 255 -1.81 -17.87 -24.50
N LEU A 256 -1.33 -17.23 -25.57
CA LEU A 256 0.02 -16.67 -25.63
C LEU A 256 0.20 -15.52 -24.64
N PHE A 257 -0.82 -14.66 -24.48
CA PHE A 257 -0.80 -13.59 -23.49
C PHE A 257 -0.89 -14.11 -22.06
N GLU A 258 -1.72 -15.12 -21.81
CA GLU A 258 -1.78 -15.80 -20.53
C GLU A 258 -0.41 -16.42 -20.17
N LYS A 259 0.23 -17.07 -21.15
CA LYS A 259 1.58 -17.63 -20.98
C LYS A 259 2.63 -16.54 -20.75
N ALA A 260 2.60 -15.45 -21.50
CA ALA A 260 3.54 -14.33 -21.34
C ALA A 260 3.36 -13.62 -19.99
N SER A 261 2.11 -13.37 -19.58
CA SER A 261 1.77 -12.80 -18.28
C SER A 261 2.17 -13.72 -17.12
N MET A 262 2.23 -15.04 -17.32
CA MET A 262 2.76 -15.99 -16.32
C MET A 262 4.30 -16.05 -16.32
N THR A 263 4.94 -15.68 -17.44
CA THR A 263 6.39 -15.75 -17.60
C THR A 263 7.09 -14.51 -17.06
N ILE A 264 6.49 -13.33 -17.22
CA ILE A 264 7.06 -12.08 -16.70
C ILE A 264 6.64 -11.91 -15.23
N PRO A 265 7.57 -11.96 -14.26
CA PRO A 265 7.24 -12.06 -12.84
C PRO A 265 6.31 -10.99 -12.31
N VAL A 266 6.52 -9.71 -12.65
CA VAL A 266 5.66 -8.61 -12.18
C VAL A 266 4.20 -8.78 -12.59
N PHE A 267 3.93 -9.24 -13.82
CA PHE A 267 2.55 -9.41 -14.31
C PHE A 267 1.88 -10.62 -13.67
N ARG A 268 2.65 -11.69 -13.40
CA ARG A 268 2.17 -12.84 -12.63
C ARG A 268 1.74 -12.38 -11.24
N ASP A 269 2.56 -11.57 -10.58
CA ASP A 269 2.32 -11.12 -9.22
C ASP A 269 1.17 -10.09 -9.15
N LEU A 270 0.96 -9.27 -10.17
CA LEU A 270 -0.14 -8.28 -10.24
C LEU A 270 -1.55 -8.87 -10.38
N ARG A 271 -1.69 -10.17 -10.69
CA ARG A 271 -3.01 -10.82 -10.72
C ARG A 271 -3.61 -10.82 -9.33
N GLU A 272 -4.88 -10.44 -9.21
CA GLU A 272 -5.64 -10.47 -7.94
C GLU A 272 -5.46 -11.78 -7.15
N ARG A 273 -5.38 -12.91 -7.86
CA ARG A 273 -5.31 -14.26 -7.29
C ARG A 273 -3.89 -14.86 -7.28
N SER A 274 -2.86 -14.06 -7.50
CA SER A 274 -1.47 -14.53 -7.38
C SER A 274 -1.15 -14.86 -5.92
N ASP A 275 -0.17 -15.75 -5.71
CA ASP A 275 0.31 -16.06 -4.35
C ASP A 275 0.82 -14.80 -3.63
N PHE A 276 1.46 -13.89 -4.39
CA PHE A 276 1.89 -12.59 -3.88
C PHE A 276 0.70 -11.77 -3.37
N MET A 277 -0.36 -11.58 -4.16
CA MET A 277 -1.53 -10.79 -3.74
C MET A 277 -2.29 -11.46 -2.61
N ILE A 278 -2.37 -12.80 -2.61
CA ILE A 278 -2.98 -13.56 -1.52
C ILE A 278 -2.21 -13.33 -0.22
N GLY A 279 -0.88 -13.45 -0.22
CA GLY A 279 -0.05 -13.20 0.96
C GLY A 279 -0.15 -11.75 1.42
N LEU A 280 0.03 -10.81 0.49
CA LEU A 280 0.02 -9.38 0.77
C LEU A 280 -1.33 -8.89 1.33
N ASN A 281 -2.44 -9.54 0.99
CA ASN A 281 -3.78 -9.21 1.50
C ASN A 281 -4.18 -9.98 2.77
N ASN A 282 -3.33 -10.87 3.26
CA ASN A 282 -3.51 -11.62 4.50
C ASN A 282 -2.29 -11.42 5.42
N PRO A 283 -2.05 -10.18 5.91
CA PRO A 283 -0.86 -9.87 6.67
C PRO A 283 -0.77 -10.68 7.96
N SER A 284 0.42 -11.20 8.23
CA SER A 284 0.80 -11.83 9.50
C SER A 284 0.72 -10.84 10.67
N PRO A 285 0.78 -11.32 11.94
CA PRO A 285 0.78 -10.44 13.11
C PRO A 285 1.91 -9.39 13.11
N SER A 286 3.11 -9.75 12.64
CA SER A 286 4.24 -8.81 12.52
C SER A 286 3.98 -7.76 11.44
N GLU A 287 3.45 -8.15 10.28
CA GLU A 287 3.09 -7.21 9.22
C GLU A 287 1.96 -6.28 9.65
N CYS A 288 0.97 -6.79 10.40
CA CYS A 288 -0.05 -5.96 11.04
C CYS A 288 0.56 -4.95 12.01
N SER A 289 1.59 -5.32 12.77
CA SER A 289 2.32 -4.40 13.65
C SER A 289 3.01 -3.29 12.83
N ASN A 290 3.64 -3.65 11.72
CA ASN A 290 4.29 -2.71 10.82
C ASN A 290 3.29 -1.72 10.20
N ILE A 291 2.13 -2.21 9.73
CA ILE A 291 1.05 -1.34 9.21
C ILE A 291 0.61 -0.31 10.27
N LYS A 292 0.43 -0.73 11.53
CA LYS A 292 -0.01 0.15 12.63
C LYS A 292 1.00 1.25 12.98
N GLN A 293 2.27 1.07 12.62
CA GLN A 293 3.29 2.09 12.78
C GLN A 293 3.14 3.23 11.76
N THR A 294 2.46 3.04 10.63
CA THR A 294 2.32 4.12 9.64
C THR A 294 1.31 5.16 10.09
N ASP A 295 1.74 6.39 10.36
CA ASP A 295 0.91 7.47 10.92
C ASP A 295 -0.30 7.82 10.06
N LEU A 296 -0.15 7.75 8.74
CA LEU A 296 -1.20 8.05 7.79
C LEU A 296 -1.05 7.21 6.52
N VAL A 297 -2.15 6.63 6.05
CA VAL A 297 -2.27 5.99 4.75
C VAL A 297 -3.32 6.74 3.94
N VAL A 298 -2.94 7.24 2.77
CA VAL A 298 -3.84 7.88 1.80
C VAL A 298 -3.90 7.01 0.55
N LEU A 299 -5.10 6.58 0.18
CA LEU A 299 -5.37 5.79 -1.00
C LEU A 299 -6.16 6.62 -2.02
N VAL A 300 -5.55 6.91 -3.16
CA VAL A 300 -6.13 7.72 -4.22
C VAL A 300 -6.54 6.83 -5.38
N LYS A 301 -7.83 6.84 -5.73
CA LYS A 301 -8.41 6.08 -6.84
C LYS A 301 -8.71 7.01 -7.99
N ALA A 302 -8.26 6.68 -9.20
CA ALA A 302 -8.72 7.33 -10.42
C ALA A 302 -10.11 6.79 -10.82
N ASN A 303 -11.12 7.64 -10.87
CA ASN A 303 -12.48 7.24 -11.26
C ASN A 303 -12.60 6.95 -12.77
N GLN A 304 -11.67 7.47 -13.57
CA GLN A 304 -11.60 7.23 -15.01
C GLN A 304 -10.38 6.37 -15.36
N ASP A 305 -9.95 5.50 -14.44
CA ASP A 305 -8.80 4.64 -14.64
C ASP A 305 -9.09 3.57 -15.71
N ASP A 306 -8.29 3.59 -16.78
CA ASP A 306 -8.31 2.64 -17.88
C ASP A 306 -7.17 1.61 -17.80
N ILE A 307 -6.32 1.72 -16.78
CA ILE A 307 -5.17 0.86 -16.51
C ILE A 307 -5.47 -0.07 -15.33
N VAL A 308 -5.85 0.44 -14.17
CA VAL A 308 -6.21 -0.37 -13.00
C VAL A 308 -7.70 -0.71 -13.05
N ILE A 309 -8.00 -1.94 -13.45
CA ILE A 309 -9.38 -2.46 -13.53
C ILE A 309 -9.51 -3.67 -12.58
N PRO A 310 -10.37 -3.59 -11.55
CA PRO A 310 -11.30 -2.51 -11.23
C PRO A 310 -10.54 -1.32 -10.61
N CYS A 311 -11.01 -0.10 -10.82
CA CYS A 311 -10.35 1.07 -10.22
C CYS A 311 -10.46 1.03 -8.68
N GLU A 312 -11.49 0.39 -8.14
CA GLU A 312 -11.71 0.10 -6.72
C GLU A 312 -10.53 -0.65 -6.08
N SER A 313 -9.72 -1.36 -6.86
CA SER A 313 -8.46 -1.94 -6.40
C SER A 313 -7.56 -0.91 -5.71
N SER A 314 -7.61 0.36 -6.14
CA SER A 314 -6.87 1.47 -5.49
C SER A 314 -7.33 1.78 -4.07
N HIS A 315 -8.57 1.45 -3.73
CA HIS A 315 -9.16 1.63 -2.40
C HIS A 315 -9.25 0.31 -1.62
N LEU A 316 -8.41 -0.68 -1.95
CA LEU A 316 -8.45 -2.02 -1.35
C LEU A 316 -9.75 -2.79 -1.66
N GLY A 317 -10.56 -2.33 -2.61
CA GLY A 317 -11.74 -3.03 -3.10
C GLY A 317 -11.38 -4.17 -4.06
N ARG A 318 -12.18 -5.23 -4.09
CA ARG A 318 -12.03 -6.35 -5.04
C ARG A 318 -13.06 -6.24 -6.16
N PHE A 319 -12.91 -7.07 -7.20
CA PHE A 319 -14.00 -7.30 -8.14
C PHE A 319 -15.27 -7.65 -7.36
N HIS A 320 -16.37 -6.97 -7.68
CA HIS A 320 -17.69 -7.39 -7.23
C HIS A 320 -17.94 -8.81 -7.74
N VAL A 321 -17.65 -9.81 -6.90
CA VAL A 321 -18.34 -11.09 -7.02
C VAL A 321 -19.74 -10.79 -6.54
N SER A 322 -20.67 -10.62 -7.47
CA SER A 322 -22.10 -10.52 -7.23
C SER A 322 -22.60 -11.80 -6.53
N ARG A 323 -22.32 -11.94 -5.23
CA ARG A 323 -23.13 -12.76 -4.34
C ARG A 323 -24.16 -11.83 -3.72
N PRO A 324 -25.46 -12.06 -3.94
CA PRO A 324 -26.49 -11.29 -3.25
C PRO A 324 -26.24 -11.35 -1.74
N GLY A 325 -25.98 -10.20 -1.12
CA GLY A 325 -25.81 -10.07 0.33
C GLY A 325 -24.37 -10.09 0.88
N ARG A 326 -23.31 -10.09 0.06
CA ARG A 326 -21.94 -9.75 0.51
C ARG A 326 -21.36 -8.64 -0.34
N THR A 327 -21.21 -7.45 0.23
CA THR A 327 -20.32 -6.41 -0.30
C THR A 327 -18.89 -6.95 -0.27
N ALA A 328 -18.18 -6.87 -1.39
CA ALA A 328 -16.78 -7.31 -1.50
C ALA A 328 -15.81 -6.39 -0.73
N ASP A 329 -16.34 -5.32 -0.12
CA ASP A 329 -15.62 -4.21 0.51
C ASP A 329 -14.99 -4.53 1.88
N ASP A 330 -15.11 -5.76 2.38
CA ASP A 330 -15.01 -6.00 3.81
C ASP A 330 -13.77 -6.78 4.28
N ASP A 331 -13.17 -7.67 3.50
CA ASP A 331 -12.23 -8.64 4.10
C ASP A 331 -10.87 -8.02 4.51
N ILE A 332 -10.27 -7.16 3.69
CA ILE A 332 -8.96 -6.58 4.01
C ILE A 332 -9.05 -5.42 5.00
N LEU A 333 -10.11 -4.60 4.91
CA LEU A 333 -10.36 -3.53 5.88
C LEU A 333 -10.64 -4.07 7.28
N ARG A 334 -11.11 -5.32 7.39
CA ARG A 334 -11.27 -6.04 8.67
C ARG A 334 -9.98 -6.63 9.21
N THR A 335 -8.89 -6.67 8.44
CA THR A 335 -7.60 -7.15 8.97
C THR A 335 -7.11 -6.23 10.09
N PRO A 336 -6.47 -6.77 11.16
CA PRO A 336 -6.13 -5.98 12.33
C PRO A 336 -5.27 -4.73 12.07
N GLY A 337 -4.45 -4.72 11.02
CA GLY A 337 -3.64 -3.57 10.62
C GLY A 337 -4.47 -2.44 10.03
N TYR A 338 -5.16 -2.69 8.92
CA TYR A 338 -5.95 -1.68 8.22
C TYR A 338 -7.19 -1.24 9.02
N ASN A 339 -7.84 -2.16 9.74
CA ASN A 339 -8.95 -1.82 10.64
C ASN A 339 -8.49 -0.83 11.72
N TYR A 340 -7.29 -1.03 12.27
CA TYR A 340 -6.73 -0.11 13.25
C TYR A 340 -6.49 1.27 12.64
N LEU A 341 -5.91 1.36 11.44
CA LEU A 341 -5.72 2.66 10.78
C LEU A 341 -7.06 3.35 10.53
N LEU A 342 -8.07 2.61 10.03
CA LEU A 342 -9.41 3.13 9.76
C LEU A 342 -10.09 3.66 11.04
N CYS A 343 -10.14 2.85 12.11
CA CYS A 343 -10.77 3.24 13.37
C CYS A 343 -10.09 4.42 14.07
N ASN A 344 -8.82 4.70 13.76
CA ASN A 344 -8.07 5.82 14.32
C ASN A 344 -7.98 7.03 13.36
N GLY A 345 -8.74 7.04 12.26
CA GLY A 345 -8.72 8.15 11.29
C GLY A 345 -7.38 8.29 10.55
N ARG A 346 -6.60 7.21 10.47
CA ARG A 346 -5.26 7.16 9.85
C ARG A 346 -5.29 6.48 8.46
N LEU A 347 -6.46 6.08 7.98
CA LEU A 347 -6.67 5.58 6.62
C LEU A 347 -7.67 6.50 5.91
N VAL A 348 -7.22 7.13 4.84
CA VAL A 348 -7.98 8.12 4.07
C VAL A 348 -8.16 7.62 2.64
N PHE A 349 -9.38 7.75 2.12
CA PHE A 349 -9.71 7.43 0.74
C PHE A 349 -10.01 8.72 -0.02
N ILE A 350 -9.41 8.87 -1.20
CA ILE A 350 -9.65 9.99 -2.10
C ILE A 350 -10.10 9.43 -3.46
N ASP A 351 -11.30 9.79 -3.88
CA ASP A 351 -11.76 9.62 -5.26
C ASP A 351 -11.22 10.75 -6.12
N HIS A 352 -10.59 10.42 -7.23
CA HIS A 352 -9.89 11.35 -8.11
C HIS A 352 -10.45 11.26 -9.53
N ASP A 353 -11.12 12.32 -10.00
CA ASP A 353 -11.81 12.32 -11.29
C ASP A 353 -10.84 12.59 -12.46
N CYS A 354 -9.87 11.69 -12.63
CA CYS A 354 -8.88 11.72 -13.71
C CYS A 354 -8.57 10.31 -14.21
N ARG A 355 -7.78 10.21 -15.29
CA ARG A 355 -7.26 8.93 -15.79
C ARG A 355 -5.98 8.55 -15.04
N HIS A 356 -5.41 7.41 -15.39
CA HIS A 356 -4.31 6.79 -14.64
C HIS A 356 -3.01 7.60 -14.60
N GLY A 357 -2.70 8.32 -15.69
CA GLY A 357 -1.39 8.91 -15.95
C GLY A 357 -0.96 9.99 -14.95
N THR A 358 0.36 10.16 -14.81
CA THR A 358 0.95 11.16 -13.90
C THR A 358 0.74 12.59 -14.38
N GLU A 359 0.69 12.82 -15.69
CA GLU A 359 0.38 14.13 -16.28
C GLU A 359 -1.03 14.60 -15.88
N ASP A 360 -2.00 13.70 -15.93
CA ASP A 360 -3.39 13.98 -15.53
C ASP A 360 -3.50 14.30 -14.03
N LEU A 361 -2.55 13.84 -13.20
CA LEU A 361 -2.53 14.21 -11.78
C LEU A 361 -2.42 15.72 -11.60
N ILE A 362 -1.63 16.43 -12.39
CA ILE A 362 -1.45 17.87 -12.20
C ILE A 362 -2.35 18.67 -13.14
N THR A 363 -2.52 18.20 -14.38
CA THR A 363 -3.12 18.99 -15.46
C THR A 363 -4.64 18.85 -15.57
N CYS A 364 -5.22 17.78 -15.02
CA CYS A 364 -6.67 17.57 -15.08
C CYS A 364 -7.40 18.69 -14.28
N PRO A 365 -8.40 19.38 -14.86
CA PRO A 365 -9.19 20.40 -14.15
C PRO A 365 -9.94 19.86 -12.92
N HIS A 366 -10.26 18.56 -12.93
CA HIS A 366 -10.92 17.87 -11.83
C HIS A 366 -9.93 17.15 -10.91
N SER A 367 -8.64 17.43 -11.06
CA SER A 367 -7.61 16.87 -10.20
C SER A 367 -7.79 17.32 -8.75
N LYS A 368 -7.58 16.39 -7.82
CA LYS A 368 -7.49 16.63 -6.38
C LYS A 368 -6.03 16.71 -5.91
N TRP A 369 -5.08 16.98 -6.81
CA TRP A 369 -3.66 17.03 -6.48
C TRP A 369 -3.32 17.99 -5.35
N ALA A 370 -3.91 19.19 -5.33
CA ALA A 370 -3.72 20.13 -4.22
C ALA A 370 -4.17 19.53 -2.87
N VAL A 371 -5.28 18.78 -2.85
CA VAL A 371 -5.78 18.07 -1.66
C VAL A 371 -4.83 16.94 -1.26
N ILE A 372 -4.33 16.17 -2.24
CA ILE A 372 -3.36 15.10 -2.00
C ILE A 372 -2.08 15.65 -1.37
N LEU A 373 -1.57 16.79 -1.84
CA LEU A 373 -0.35 17.43 -1.32
C LEU A 373 -0.49 17.92 0.12
N GLN A 374 -1.71 18.25 0.58
CA GLN A 374 -1.93 18.64 1.98
C GLN A 374 -1.55 17.51 2.95
N TYR A 375 -1.73 16.25 2.53
CA TYR A 375 -1.34 15.10 3.35
C TYR A 375 0.17 14.88 3.42
N LEU A 376 0.98 15.47 2.54
CA LEU A 376 2.44 15.52 2.69
C LEU A 376 2.90 16.74 3.50
N SER A 377 2.14 17.82 3.47
CA SER A 377 2.57 19.12 3.99
C SER A 377 2.19 19.36 5.45
N ALA A 378 1.39 18.48 6.06
CA ALA A 378 0.83 18.66 7.40
C ALA A 378 1.88 18.54 8.52
N THR A 379 2.57 19.64 8.82
CA THR A 379 3.38 19.86 10.03
C THR A 379 2.58 19.72 11.33
N GLU A 380 1.26 19.95 11.29
CA GLU A 380 0.37 19.95 12.46
C GLU A 380 0.18 18.57 13.10
N LEU A 381 0.21 17.48 12.30
CA LEU A 381 0.12 16.11 12.83
C LEU A 381 1.33 15.71 13.67
N ASP A 382 2.49 16.31 13.42
CA ASP A 382 3.73 16.04 14.15
C ASP A 382 3.84 16.90 15.42
N GLN A 383 3.26 18.10 15.45
CA GLN A 383 3.32 19.02 16.59
C GLN A 383 2.33 18.67 17.71
N SER A 384 1.09 18.27 17.38
CA SER A 384 0.07 17.92 18.40
C SER A 384 0.35 16.62 19.16
N ARG A 385 1.50 15.98 18.92
CA ARG A 385 1.91 14.70 19.53
C ARG A 385 3.23 14.78 20.29
N GLN A 386 3.90 15.93 20.23
CA GLN A 386 5.05 16.23 21.12
C GLN A 386 4.58 16.87 22.44
N GLU A 387 3.34 17.35 22.49
CA GLU A 387 2.59 17.71 23.70
C GLU A 387 1.76 16.52 24.19
#